data_AF-A0A9D2MLK4-F1
#
_entry.id   AF-A0A9D2MLK4-F1
#
_cell.length_a   1.000
_cell.length_b   1.000
_cell.length_c   1.000
_cell.angle_alpha   90.00
_cell.angle_beta   90.00
_cell.angle_gamma   90.00
#
_symmetry.space_group_name_H-M   'P 1'
#
loop_
_entity.id
_entity.type
_entity.pdbx_description
1 polymer ?
#
loop_
_entity_poly.entity_id
_entity_poly.type
_entity_poly.pdbx_seq_one_letter_code
_entity_poly.pdbx_strand_id
1 'polypeptide(L)'
;MANETVGAVSELNEQKKQFNRRVNYFIMRYMWQVIHGRSRGDGDTIYNAFNTSRERYTRIINTGVVRYGRNELADLQQITGLRKEIFTGEERFICPYKGENGEVHITEQDWKDWDKERKEGQEKVVQKKICECLKKVSRTNIENREFYRLCFYLKNMEPAPSKTSPETLRHIMTEINQLSFSLLDGCQVGQLQKLQKLLKEKNALISSMIVYKNARDKERQK
;
A
#
# COMPACT_ATOMS: atom_id res chain seq x y z
N MET A 1 31.56 5.99 -32.26
CA MET A 1 31.96 6.63 -30.99
C MET A 1 30.80 7.18 -30.15
N ALA A 2 29.79 7.90 -30.67
CA ALA A 2 28.63 8.32 -29.84
C ALA A 2 27.55 7.23 -29.64
N ASN A 3 27.36 6.33 -30.61
CA ASN A 3 26.37 5.24 -30.49
C ASN A 3 26.84 4.08 -29.59
N GLU A 4 28.15 3.86 -29.49
CA GLU A 4 28.74 2.78 -28.66
C GLU A 4 28.66 3.12 -27.17
N THR A 5 28.85 4.39 -26.80
CA THR A 5 28.69 4.87 -25.43
C THR A 5 27.24 4.87 -24.97
N VAL A 6 26.28 5.22 -25.84
CA VAL A 6 24.84 5.16 -25.53
C VAL A 6 24.38 3.70 -25.35
N GLY A 7 24.88 2.76 -26.17
CA GLY A 7 24.59 1.34 -26.04
C GLY A 7 25.10 0.74 -24.72
N ALA A 8 26.35 1.04 -24.36
CA ALA A 8 26.96 0.55 -23.11
C ALA A 8 26.27 1.11 -21.85
N VAL A 9 25.87 2.39 -21.86
CA VAL A 9 25.14 3.01 -20.73
C VAL A 9 23.74 2.40 -20.57
N SER A 10 23.05 2.11 -21.68
CA SER A 10 21.74 1.45 -21.66
C SER A 10 21.83 0.03 -21.09
N GLU A 11 22.86 -0.73 -21.46
CA GLU A 11 23.07 -2.09 -20.99
C GLU A 11 23.39 -2.14 -19.49
N LEU A 12 24.24 -1.22 -19.02
CA LEU A 12 24.63 -1.12 -17.61
C LEU A 12 23.43 -0.71 -16.73
N ASN A 13 22.56 0.16 -17.24
CA ASN A 13 21.31 0.52 -16.57
C ASN A 13 20.34 -0.67 -16.49
N GLU A 14 20.21 -1.46 -17.56
CA GLU A 14 19.33 -2.63 -17.54
C GLU A 14 19.85 -3.73 -16.61
N GLN A 15 21.17 -3.95 -16.55
CA GLN A 15 21.78 -4.85 -15.56
C GLN A 15 21.51 -4.40 -14.12
N LYS A 16 21.58 -3.09 -13.85
CA LYS A 16 21.23 -2.52 -12.53
C LYS A 16 19.75 -2.76 -12.20
N LYS A 17 18.85 -2.52 -13.16
CA LYS A 17 17.42 -2.80 -12.98
C LYS A 17 17.15 -4.28 -12.72
N GLN A 18 17.78 -5.17 -13.48
CA GLN A 18 17.68 -6.62 -13.27
C GLN A 18 18.14 -7.01 -11.86
N PHE A 19 19.28 -6.49 -11.40
CA PHE A 19 19.79 -6.73 -10.06
C PHE A 19 18.80 -6.26 -8.99
N ASN A 20 18.30 -5.03 -9.10
CA ASN A 20 17.30 -4.48 -8.18
C ASN A 20 16.02 -5.31 -8.16
N ARG A 21 15.52 -5.77 -9.32
CA ARG A 21 14.35 -6.66 -9.39
C ARG A 21 14.57 -7.96 -8.62
N ARG A 22 15.74 -8.59 -8.78
CA ARG A 22 16.09 -9.81 -8.03
C ARG A 22 16.03 -9.57 -6.52
N VAL A 23 16.64 -8.48 -6.07
CA VAL A 23 16.64 -8.09 -4.65
C VAL A 23 15.22 -7.80 -4.15
N ASN A 24 14.45 -6.99 -4.87
CA ASN A 24 13.10 -6.61 -4.46
C ASN A 24 12.18 -7.83 -4.34
N TYR A 25 12.18 -8.72 -5.35
CA TYR A 25 11.38 -9.94 -5.31
C TYR A 25 11.86 -10.93 -4.24
N PHE A 26 13.15 -10.94 -3.93
CA PHE A 26 13.67 -11.70 -2.80
C PHE A 26 13.13 -11.14 -1.47
N ILE A 27 13.19 -9.82 -1.27
CA ILE A 27 12.68 -9.15 -0.05
C ILE A 27 11.18 -9.42 0.10
N MET A 28 10.39 -9.25 -0.96
CA MET A 28 8.95 -9.56 -0.96
C MET A 28 8.69 -11.02 -0.53
N ARG A 29 9.43 -11.98 -1.11
CA ARG A 29 9.33 -13.41 -0.75
C ARG A 29 9.69 -13.69 0.68
N TYR A 30 10.76 -13.08 1.16
CA TYR A 30 11.19 -13.28 2.54
C TYR A 30 10.18 -12.68 3.52
N MET A 31 9.72 -11.45 3.29
CA MET A 31 8.77 -10.79 4.17
C MET A 31 7.43 -11.52 4.22
N TRP A 32 6.98 -12.11 3.11
CA TRP A 32 5.83 -13.01 3.12
C TRP A 32 6.04 -14.17 4.10
N GLN A 33 7.18 -14.85 4.03
CA GLN A 33 7.51 -15.96 4.95
C GLN A 33 7.63 -15.52 6.41
N VAL A 34 8.07 -14.29 6.67
CA VAL A 34 8.16 -13.73 8.02
C VAL A 34 6.76 -13.44 8.59
N ILE A 35 5.84 -12.95 7.77
CA ILE A 35 4.50 -12.54 8.20
C ILE A 35 3.55 -13.74 8.30
N HIS A 36 3.55 -14.61 7.29
CA HIS A 36 2.63 -15.75 7.17
C HIS A 36 3.24 -17.09 7.60
N GLY A 37 4.54 -17.13 7.86
CA GLY A 37 5.26 -18.38 8.09
C GLY A 37 5.52 -19.17 6.80
N ARG A 38 5.93 -20.43 6.95
CA ARG A 38 5.96 -21.38 5.81
C ARG A 38 4.54 -21.84 5.54
N SER A 39 4.08 -21.71 4.29
CA SER A 39 2.73 -22.11 3.85
C SER A 39 2.38 -23.49 4.41
N ARG A 40 1.27 -23.56 5.15
CA ARG A 40 0.77 -24.79 5.79
C ARG A 40 -0.11 -25.63 4.87
N GLY A 41 -0.24 -25.27 3.59
CA GLY A 41 -1.03 -26.01 2.60
C GLY A 41 -2.33 -25.34 2.15
N ASP A 42 -2.73 -24.22 2.76
CA ASP A 42 -4.05 -23.59 2.55
C ASP A 42 -4.14 -22.67 1.31
N GLY A 43 -3.45 -23.00 0.22
CA GLY A 43 -3.58 -22.28 -1.06
C GLY A 43 -3.02 -20.86 -1.10
N ASP A 44 -2.87 -20.17 0.03
CA ASP A 44 -2.28 -18.84 0.10
C ASP A 44 -0.77 -18.88 -0.05
N THR A 45 -0.33 -18.35 -1.19
CA THR A 45 1.07 -18.24 -1.56
C THR A 45 1.38 -16.81 -1.98
N ILE A 46 2.65 -16.43 -1.89
CA ILE A 46 3.11 -15.15 -2.41
C ILE A 46 2.77 -14.97 -3.90
N TYR A 47 2.70 -16.06 -4.65
CA TYR A 47 2.34 -16.06 -6.07
C TYR A 47 0.92 -15.54 -6.26
N ASN A 48 -0.02 -15.97 -5.42
CA ASN A 48 -1.39 -15.48 -5.44
C ASN A 48 -1.48 -14.03 -4.96
N ALA A 49 -0.72 -13.68 -3.91
CA ALA A 49 -0.68 -12.30 -3.41
C ALA A 49 -0.27 -11.31 -4.51
N PHE A 50 0.80 -11.61 -5.25
CA PHE A 50 1.27 -10.75 -6.34
C PHE A 50 0.68 -11.11 -7.71
N ASN A 51 -0.40 -11.90 -7.77
CA ASN A 51 -1.06 -12.36 -9.00
C ASN A 51 -0.07 -12.79 -10.11
N THR A 52 0.90 -13.63 -9.75
CA THR A 52 2.00 -14.02 -10.63
C THR A 52 2.30 -15.50 -10.49
N SER A 53 2.75 -16.18 -11.55
CA SER A 53 3.04 -17.62 -11.47
C SER A 53 4.30 -17.91 -10.66
N ARG A 54 4.39 -19.11 -10.09
CA ARG A 54 5.59 -19.58 -9.38
C ARG A 54 6.83 -19.55 -10.27
N GLU A 55 6.70 -20.00 -11.51
CA GLU A 55 7.78 -20.08 -12.49
C GLU A 55 8.28 -18.68 -12.84
N ARG A 56 7.34 -17.74 -13.04
CA ARG A 56 7.65 -16.35 -13.33
C ARG A 56 8.36 -15.70 -12.14
N TYR A 57 7.82 -15.81 -10.94
CA TYR A 57 8.45 -15.28 -9.72
C TYR A 57 9.87 -15.85 -9.53
N THR A 58 10.04 -17.16 -9.73
CA THR A 58 11.34 -17.84 -9.62
C THR A 58 12.33 -17.33 -10.66
N ARG A 59 11.90 -17.14 -11.90
CA ARG A 59 12.72 -16.53 -12.96
C ARG A 59 13.17 -15.12 -12.57
N ILE A 60 12.30 -14.32 -11.96
CA ILE A 60 12.63 -12.96 -11.52
C ILE A 60 13.69 -12.97 -10.42
N ILE A 61 13.56 -13.82 -9.40
CA ILE A 61 14.60 -13.94 -8.35
C ILE A 61 15.95 -14.36 -8.94
N ASN A 62 15.94 -15.29 -9.90
CA ASN A 62 17.17 -15.89 -10.42
C ASN A 62 17.87 -15.00 -11.46
N THR A 63 17.10 -14.36 -12.35
CA THR A 63 17.64 -13.66 -13.53
C THR A 63 17.34 -12.17 -13.52
N GLY A 64 16.35 -11.71 -12.76
CA GLY A 64 15.86 -10.34 -12.85
C GLY A 64 15.14 -10.01 -14.16
N VAL A 65 14.93 -10.98 -15.06
CA VAL A 65 14.27 -10.75 -16.34
C VAL A 65 12.77 -10.95 -16.19
N VAL A 66 12.01 -9.92 -16.56
CA VAL A 66 10.55 -9.93 -16.58
C VAL A 66 10.04 -9.04 -17.69
N ARG A 67 8.91 -9.43 -18.29
CA ARG A 67 8.12 -8.58 -19.17
C ARG A 67 6.74 -8.46 -18.55
N TYR A 68 6.36 -7.24 -18.21
CA TYR A 68 5.03 -6.97 -17.68
C TYR A 68 4.04 -6.76 -18.82
N GLY A 69 2.83 -7.27 -18.65
CA GLY A 69 1.71 -6.97 -19.54
C GLY A 69 1.31 -5.49 -19.48
N ARG A 70 0.47 -5.06 -20.43
CA ARG A 70 0.09 -3.64 -20.63
C ARG A 70 -0.49 -2.97 -19.37
N ASN A 71 -1.26 -3.73 -18.57
CA ASN A 71 -1.91 -3.25 -17.35
C ASN A 71 -1.35 -3.87 -16.07
N GLU A 72 -0.48 -4.88 -16.19
CA GLU A 72 -0.07 -5.70 -15.04
C GLU A 72 0.64 -4.87 -13.95
N LEU A 73 1.46 -3.90 -14.34
CA LEU A 73 2.12 -3.01 -13.38
C LEU A 73 1.13 -2.07 -12.66
N ALA A 74 0.10 -1.61 -13.38
CA ALA A 74 -0.93 -0.76 -12.79
C ALA A 74 -1.77 -1.56 -11.80
N ASP A 75 -2.13 -2.79 -12.15
CA ASP A 75 -2.86 -3.71 -11.28
C ASP A 75 -2.04 -4.02 -10.03
N LEU A 76 -0.74 -4.36 -10.18
CA LEU A 76 0.18 -4.60 -9.06
C LEU A 76 0.30 -3.38 -8.15
N GLN A 77 0.44 -2.17 -8.72
CA GLN A 77 0.49 -0.94 -7.95
C GLN A 77 -0.82 -0.68 -7.19
N GLN A 78 -1.96 -0.96 -7.80
CA GLN A 78 -3.26 -0.77 -7.18
C GLN A 78 -3.49 -1.73 -6.01
N ILE A 79 -3.19 -3.02 -6.18
CA ILE A 79 -3.42 -4.02 -5.13
C ILE A 79 -2.41 -3.89 -3.98
N THR A 80 -1.14 -3.57 -4.27
CA THR A 80 -0.09 -3.53 -3.24
C THR A 80 0.13 -2.15 -2.63
N GLY A 81 -0.25 -1.09 -3.34
CA GLY A 81 0.09 0.29 -3.01
C GLY A 81 1.58 0.64 -3.22
N LEU A 82 2.38 -0.29 -3.78
CA LEU A 82 3.80 -0.08 -4.08
C LEU A 82 3.98 0.65 -5.41
N ARG A 83 5.04 1.44 -5.50
CA ARG A 83 5.43 2.11 -6.73
C ARG A 83 5.85 1.13 -7.83
N LYS A 84 5.47 1.41 -9.08
CA LYS A 84 5.87 0.61 -10.25
C LYS A 84 7.39 0.45 -10.37
N GLU A 85 8.13 1.46 -9.93
CA GLU A 85 9.60 1.53 -9.95
C GLU A 85 10.24 0.39 -9.12
N ILE A 86 9.57 -0.08 -8.07
CA ILE A 86 10.01 -1.23 -7.26
C ILE A 86 9.88 -2.52 -8.07
N PHE A 87 8.80 -2.67 -8.85
CA PHE A 87 8.58 -3.86 -9.68
C PHE A 87 9.47 -3.86 -10.94
N THR A 88 9.72 -2.70 -11.54
CA THR A 88 10.63 -2.56 -12.69
C THR A 88 12.11 -2.61 -12.28
N GLY A 89 12.42 -2.43 -10.99
CA GLY A 89 13.78 -2.37 -10.46
C GLY A 89 14.50 -1.05 -10.74
N GLU A 90 13.77 -0.03 -11.17
CA GLU A 90 14.30 1.34 -11.23
C GLU A 90 14.73 1.81 -9.85
N GLU A 91 13.97 1.41 -8.84
CA GLU A 91 14.32 1.60 -7.44
C GLU A 91 14.42 0.26 -6.69
N ARG A 92 15.17 0.26 -5.61
CA ARG A 92 15.30 -0.87 -4.68
C ARG A 92 14.66 -0.50 -3.35
N PHE A 93 14.13 -1.49 -2.62
CA PHE A 93 13.77 -1.27 -1.23
C PHE A 93 14.97 -0.75 -0.42
N ILE A 94 14.70 0.26 0.39
CA ILE A 94 15.64 0.76 1.39
C ILE A 94 15.33 0.00 2.68
N CYS A 95 16.33 -0.69 3.24
CA CYS A 95 16.15 -1.57 4.39
C CYS A 95 17.09 -1.19 5.54
N PRO A 96 16.91 -0.01 6.16
CA PRO A 96 17.71 0.40 7.30
C PRO A 96 17.28 -0.34 8.56
N TYR A 97 18.24 -0.62 9.43
CA TYR A 97 18.00 -1.17 10.76
C TYR A 97 18.89 -0.49 11.79
N LYS A 98 18.45 -0.45 13.04
CA LYS A 98 19.27 0.09 14.14
C LYS A 98 20.37 -0.92 14.50
N GLY A 99 21.62 -0.52 14.32
CA GLY A 99 22.79 -1.20 14.86
C GLY A 99 23.26 -0.57 16.18
N GLU A 100 24.36 -1.09 16.72
CA GLU A 100 24.96 -0.58 17.97
C GLU A 100 25.43 0.87 17.86
N ASN A 101 25.86 1.29 16.66
CA ASN A 101 26.44 2.62 16.40
C ASN A 101 25.55 3.55 15.55
N GLY A 102 24.25 3.26 15.43
CA GLY A 102 23.30 4.10 14.68
C GLY A 102 22.50 3.35 13.61
N GLU A 103 21.99 4.07 12.62
CA GLU A 103 21.24 3.49 11.50
C GLU A 103 22.19 2.83 10.50
N VAL A 104 22.00 1.53 10.26
CA VAL A 104 22.78 0.73 9.34
C VAL A 104 21.93 0.40 8.13
N HIS A 105 22.45 0.68 6.94
CA HIS A 105 21.79 0.39 5.67
C HIS A 105 22.43 -0.83 5.01
N ILE A 106 21.61 -1.72 4.47
CA ILE A 106 22.10 -2.76 3.54
C ILE A 106 22.48 -2.08 2.22
N THR A 107 23.78 -1.99 1.95
CA THR A 107 24.35 -1.30 0.80
C THR A 107 24.22 -2.11 -0.48
N GLU A 108 24.46 -1.48 -1.63
CA GLU A 108 24.55 -2.23 -2.90
C GLU A 108 25.68 -3.26 -2.90
N GLN A 109 26.79 -2.97 -2.22
CA GLN A 109 27.92 -3.89 -2.14
C GLN A 109 27.57 -5.14 -1.34
N ASP A 110 26.86 -5.00 -0.21
CA ASP A 110 26.39 -6.14 0.58
C ASP A 110 25.56 -7.11 -0.27
N TRP A 111 24.64 -6.58 -1.09
CA TRP A 111 23.85 -7.38 -2.00
C TRP A 111 24.68 -8.06 -3.10
N LYS A 112 25.73 -7.40 -3.61
CA LYS A 112 26.63 -7.98 -4.62
C LYS A 112 27.48 -9.10 -4.02
N ASP A 113 27.99 -8.91 -2.81
CA ASP A 113 28.79 -9.91 -2.10
C ASP A 113 27.95 -11.15 -1.80
N TRP A 114 26.71 -10.96 -1.34
CA TRP A 114 25.75 -12.05 -1.17
C TRP A 114 25.40 -12.77 -2.47
N ASP A 115 25.28 -12.06 -3.60
CA ASP A 115 25.04 -12.70 -4.90
C ASP A 115 26.24 -13.54 -5.35
N LYS A 116 27.45 -13.08 -5.06
CA LYS A 116 28.70 -13.82 -5.31
C LYS A 116 28.76 -15.09 -4.45
N GLU A 117 28.60 -14.97 -3.14
CA GLU A 117 28.58 -16.10 -2.21
C GLU A 117 27.49 -17.13 -2.59
N ARG A 118 26.34 -16.68 -3.09
CA ARG A 118 25.26 -17.57 -3.57
C ARG A 118 25.71 -18.38 -4.79
N LYS A 119 26.38 -17.76 -5.74
CA LYS A 119 26.92 -18.44 -6.95
C LYS A 119 28.03 -19.43 -6.60
N GLU A 120 28.75 -19.20 -5.52
CA GLU A 120 29.75 -20.11 -4.96
C GLU A 120 29.12 -21.28 -4.16
N GLY A 121 27.80 -21.44 -4.19
CA GLY A 121 27.08 -22.56 -3.58
C GLY A 121 26.69 -22.36 -2.12
N GLN A 122 26.91 -21.17 -1.55
CA GLN A 122 26.57 -20.88 -0.14
C GLN A 122 25.13 -20.36 0.06
N GLU A 123 24.19 -20.76 -0.80
CA GLU A 123 22.82 -20.20 -0.84
C GLU A 123 22.12 -20.20 0.53
N LYS A 124 22.21 -21.29 1.30
CA LYS A 124 21.59 -21.37 2.64
C LYS A 124 22.19 -20.39 3.64
N VAL A 125 23.51 -20.18 3.59
CA VAL A 125 24.24 -19.28 4.50
C VAL A 125 23.90 -17.83 4.16
N VAL A 126 23.99 -17.48 2.87
CA VAL A 126 23.62 -16.17 2.36
C VAL A 126 22.18 -15.84 2.72
N GLN A 127 21.27 -16.76 2.48
CA GLN A 127 19.86 -16.57 2.81
C GLN A 127 19.70 -16.30 4.30
N LYS A 128 20.36 -17.05 5.18
CA LYS A 128 20.32 -16.82 6.64
C LYS A 128 20.84 -15.42 7.02
N LYS A 129 21.98 -14.98 6.46
CA LYS A 129 22.54 -13.63 6.69
C LYS A 129 21.53 -12.53 6.33
N ILE A 130 20.98 -12.60 5.11
CA ILE A 130 19.99 -11.62 4.64
C ILE A 130 18.75 -11.63 5.54
N CYS A 131 18.28 -12.82 5.93
CA CYS A 131 17.13 -12.99 6.81
C CYS A 131 17.34 -12.30 8.17
N GLU A 132 18.53 -12.44 8.74
CA GLU A 132 18.91 -11.83 10.02
C GLU A 132 18.95 -10.30 9.94
N CYS A 133 19.47 -9.74 8.84
CA CYS A 133 19.44 -8.28 8.60
C CYS A 133 18.01 -7.77 8.44
N LEU A 134 17.21 -8.40 7.57
CA LEU A 134 15.83 -7.96 7.29
C LEU A 134 14.90 -8.07 8.51
N LYS A 135 15.15 -8.99 9.45
CA LYS A 135 14.41 -9.08 10.73
C LYS A 135 14.58 -7.84 11.60
N LYS A 136 15.70 -7.14 11.48
CA LYS A 136 16.00 -5.93 12.26
C LYS A 136 15.36 -4.67 11.67
N VAL A 137 14.90 -4.73 10.42
CA VAL A 137 14.25 -3.59 9.74
C VAL A 137 12.87 -3.36 10.36
N SER A 138 12.60 -2.11 10.74
CA SER A 138 11.30 -1.76 11.33
C SER A 138 10.18 -1.88 10.29
N ARG A 139 9.22 -2.77 10.57
CA ARG A 139 8.04 -3.03 9.74
C ARG A 139 6.96 -1.95 9.85
N THR A 140 7.06 -1.10 10.88
CA THR A 140 6.09 -0.04 11.20
C THR A 140 6.65 1.36 10.96
N ASN A 141 7.87 1.47 10.42
CA ASN A 141 8.48 2.78 10.11
C ASN A 141 7.82 3.40 8.87
N ILE A 142 6.91 4.34 9.10
CA ILE A 142 6.13 5.00 8.05
C ILE A 142 7.01 5.88 7.14
N GLU A 143 8.15 6.36 7.65
CA GLU A 143 9.10 7.16 6.86
C GLU A 143 9.79 6.30 5.78
N ASN A 144 9.95 5.00 6.03
CA ASN A 144 10.33 4.03 5.00
C ASN A 144 9.09 3.56 4.22
N ARG A 145 8.56 4.48 3.42
CA ARG A 145 7.23 4.36 2.78
C ARG A 145 7.01 3.04 2.04
N GLU A 146 7.93 2.63 1.18
CA GLU A 146 7.76 1.43 0.34
C GLU A 146 7.89 0.14 1.16
N PHE A 147 8.83 0.06 2.11
CA PHE A 147 8.96 -1.12 2.96
C PHE A 147 7.79 -1.25 3.93
N TYR A 148 7.32 -0.13 4.49
CA TYR A 148 6.10 -0.09 5.31
C TYR A 148 4.88 -0.55 4.53
N ARG A 149 4.68 -0.03 3.31
CA ARG A 149 3.57 -0.44 2.42
C ARG A 149 3.61 -1.92 2.11
N LEU A 150 4.79 -2.46 1.79
CA LEU A 150 4.97 -3.90 1.60
C LEU A 150 4.53 -4.66 2.84
N CYS A 151 5.05 -4.31 4.03
CA CYS A 151 4.72 -5.00 5.27
C CYS A 151 3.23 -4.91 5.61
N PHE A 152 2.61 -3.76 5.37
CA PHE A 152 1.18 -3.54 5.58
C PHE A 152 0.35 -4.39 4.63
N TYR A 153 0.67 -4.35 3.32
CA TYR A 153 -0.01 -5.15 2.31
C TYR A 153 0.09 -6.63 2.61
N LEU A 154 1.30 -7.14 2.89
CA LEU A 154 1.46 -8.56 3.20
C LEU A 154 0.70 -8.97 4.47
N LYS A 155 0.50 -8.06 5.43
CA LYS A 155 -0.25 -8.37 6.66
C LYS A 155 -1.77 -8.34 6.47
N ASN A 156 -2.27 -7.36 5.72
CA ASN A 156 -3.71 -7.07 5.64
C ASN A 156 -4.33 -7.48 4.29
N MET A 157 -3.50 -7.85 3.31
CA MET A 157 -3.88 -8.13 1.92
C MET A 157 -4.57 -6.95 1.21
N GLU A 158 -4.33 -5.74 1.70
CA GLU A 158 -4.87 -4.47 1.19
C GLU A 158 -3.78 -3.39 1.18
N PRO A 159 -3.82 -2.42 0.25
CA PRO A 159 -2.82 -1.38 0.18
C PRO A 159 -2.84 -0.50 1.43
N ALA A 160 -1.66 -0.06 1.89
CA ALA A 160 -1.60 0.84 3.03
C ALA A 160 -2.35 2.14 2.75
N PRO A 161 -3.14 2.67 3.71
CA PRO A 161 -3.85 3.92 3.52
C PRO A 161 -2.86 5.00 3.12
N SER A 162 -3.16 5.70 2.03
CA SER A 162 -2.36 6.86 1.62
C SER A 162 -2.34 7.85 2.78
N LYS A 163 -1.14 8.21 3.28
CA LYS A 163 -0.96 9.46 4.05
C LYS A 163 -1.51 10.56 3.15
N THR A 164 -2.76 10.96 3.33
CA THR A 164 -3.26 12.22 2.78
C THR A 164 -2.44 13.28 3.48
N SER A 165 -1.66 14.08 2.73
CA SER A 165 -0.83 15.07 3.38
C SER A 165 -1.73 16.00 4.21
N PRO A 166 -1.27 16.48 5.37
CA PRO A 166 -2.05 17.44 6.15
C PRO A 166 -2.48 18.66 5.30
N GLU A 167 -1.68 19.07 4.30
CA GLU A 167 -2.08 20.12 3.36
C GLU A 167 -3.20 19.68 2.42
N THR A 168 -3.15 18.46 1.87
CA THR A 168 -4.22 17.92 1.02
C THR A 168 -5.53 17.76 1.80
N LEU A 169 -5.46 17.30 3.06
CA LEU A 169 -6.64 17.26 3.94
C LEU A 169 -7.20 18.65 4.23
N ARG A 170 -6.32 19.64 4.50
CA ARG A 170 -6.75 21.04 4.69
C ARG A 170 -7.36 21.62 3.42
N HIS A 171 -6.82 21.32 2.25
CA HIS A 171 -7.37 21.77 0.97
C HIS A 171 -8.75 21.19 0.72
N ILE A 172 -8.91 19.86 0.87
CA ILE A 172 -10.21 19.18 0.73
C ILE A 172 -11.21 19.72 1.77
N MET A 173 -10.80 19.92 3.03
CA MET A 173 -11.65 20.54 4.05
C MET A 173 -12.04 21.97 3.68
N THR A 174 -11.14 22.73 3.09
CA THR A 174 -11.42 24.11 2.64
C THR A 174 -12.41 24.10 1.48
N GLU A 175 -12.25 23.20 0.51
CA GLU A 175 -13.19 23.03 -0.61
C GLU A 175 -14.57 22.55 -0.13
N ILE A 176 -14.63 21.59 0.81
CA ILE A 176 -15.89 21.14 1.41
C ILE A 176 -16.57 22.28 2.17
N ASN A 177 -15.81 23.07 2.93
CA ASN A 177 -16.35 24.23 3.63
C ASN A 177 -16.86 25.28 2.63
N GLN A 178 -16.12 25.57 1.57
CA GLN A 178 -16.56 26.50 0.52
C GLN A 178 -17.79 26.01 -0.22
N LEU A 179 -17.89 24.71 -0.53
CA LEU A 179 -19.10 24.10 -1.09
C LEU A 179 -20.29 24.23 -0.14
N SER A 180 -20.07 23.99 1.16
CA SER A 180 -21.10 24.13 2.20
C SER A 180 -21.59 25.58 2.33
N PHE A 181 -20.68 26.56 2.25
CA PHE A 181 -21.03 27.98 2.26
C PHE A 181 -21.69 28.42 0.95
N SER A 182 -21.27 27.92 -0.22
CA SER A 182 -21.93 28.23 -1.50
C SER A 182 -23.36 27.69 -1.60
N LEU A 183 -23.62 26.52 -1.00
CA LEU A 183 -24.97 25.95 -0.87
C LEU A 183 -25.84 26.75 0.10
N LEU A 184 -25.24 27.28 1.18
CA LEU A 184 -25.90 28.20 2.11
C LEU A 184 -26.19 29.57 1.49
N ASP A 185 -25.25 30.13 0.72
CA ASP A 185 -25.40 31.42 0.02
C ASP A 185 -26.40 31.34 -1.14
N GLY A 186 -26.54 30.17 -1.77
CA GLY A 186 -27.59 29.90 -2.76
C GLY A 186 -28.98 29.66 -2.15
N CYS A 187 -29.06 29.31 -0.87
CA CYS A 187 -30.33 29.14 -0.16
C CYS A 187 -30.81 30.49 0.39
N GLN A 188 -31.84 31.06 -0.23
CA GLN A 188 -32.49 32.25 0.33
C GLN A 188 -32.99 31.97 1.75
N VAL A 189 -32.59 32.82 2.71
CA VAL A 189 -33.00 32.71 4.13
C VAL A 189 -34.52 32.56 4.29
N GLY A 190 -35.30 33.22 3.43
CA GLY A 190 -36.76 33.09 3.41
C GLY A 190 -37.28 31.68 3.08
N GLN A 191 -36.55 30.89 2.29
CA GLN A 191 -36.89 29.49 2.02
C GLN A 191 -36.59 28.59 3.22
N LEU A 192 -35.47 28.82 3.91
CA LEU A 192 -35.12 28.11 5.15
C LEU A 192 -36.12 28.42 6.28
N GLN A 193 -36.54 29.68 6.42
CA GLN A 193 -37.57 30.09 7.38
C GLN A 193 -38.94 29.48 7.07
N LYS A 194 -39.33 29.40 5.78
CA LYS A 194 -40.56 28.71 5.35
C LYS A 194 -40.51 27.21 5.67
N LEU A 195 -39.39 26.55 5.39
CA LEU A 195 -39.19 25.14 5.71
C LEU A 195 -39.24 24.91 7.23
N GLN A 196 -38.63 25.78 8.03
CA GLN A 196 -38.69 25.73 9.50
C GLN A 196 -40.13 25.85 10.01
N LYS A 197 -40.93 26.78 9.46
CA LYS A 197 -42.35 26.94 9.81
C LYS A 197 -43.13 25.66 9.49
N LEU A 198 -42.93 25.10 8.30
CA LEU A 198 -43.64 23.90 7.85
C LEU A 198 -43.26 22.67 8.69
N LEU A 199 -41.98 22.52 9.06
CA LEU A 199 -41.54 21.45 9.97
C LEU A 199 -42.15 21.59 11.36
N LYS A 200 -42.27 22.80 11.91
CA LYS A 200 -42.94 23.04 13.21
C LYS A 200 -44.41 22.64 13.16
N GLU A 201 -45.13 23.02 12.10
CA GLU A 201 -46.54 22.67 11.91
C GLU A 201 -46.73 21.15 11.79
N LYS A 202 -45.88 20.46 11.03
CA LYS A 202 -45.93 18.99 10.91
C LYS A 202 -45.62 18.30 12.23
N ASN A 203 -44.67 18.81 13.00
CA ASN A 203 -44.30 18.23 14.28
C ASN A 203 -45.43 18.38 15.33
N ALA A 204 -46.11 19.53 15.34
CA ALA A 204 -47.30 19.74 16.17
C ALA A 204 -48.44 18.77 15.80
N LEU A 205 -48.60 18.49 14.51
CA LEU A 205 -49.62 17.56 14.00
C LEU A 205 -49.30 16.11 14.43
N ILE A 206 -48.04 15.67 14.30
CA ILE A 206 -47.57 14.37 14.77
C ILE A 206 -47.79 14.25 16.30
N SER A 207 -47.43 15.29 17.05
CA SER A 207 -47.63 15.31 18.50
C SER A 207 -49.11 15.15 18.88
N SER A 208 -50.01 15.81 18.15
CA SER A 208 -51.45 15.68 18.33
C SER A 208 -51.96 14.28 18.00
N MET A 209 -51.44 13.65 16.94
CA MET A 209 -51.76 12.27 16.58
C MET A 209 -51.28 11.27 17.63
N ILE A 210 -50.11 11.49 18.25
CA ILE A 210 -49.60 10.66 19.36
C ILE A 210 -50.54 10.75 20.55
N VAL A 211 -50.97 11.96 20.93
CA VAL A 211 -51.93 12.17 22.03
C VAL A 211 -53.25 11.45 21.75
N TYR A 212 -53.79 11.62 20.54
CA TYR A 212 -55.03 10.94 20.13
C TYR A 212 -54.90 9.42 20.19
N LYS A 213 -53.81 8.86 19.63
CA LYS A 213 -53.57 7.41 19.64
C LYS A 213 -53.47 6.87 21.07
N ASN A 214 -52.74 7.55 21.94
CA ASN A 214 -52.61 7.18 23.36
C ASN A 214 -53.95 7.25 24.11
N ALA A 215 -54.82 8.22 23.80
CA ALA A 215 -56.15 8.30 24.39
C ALA A 215 -57.05 7.14 23.92
N ARG A 216 -57.04 6.86 22.61
CA ARG A 216 -57.82 5.77 22.01
C ARG A 216 -57.36 4.37 22.48
N ASP A 217 -56.06 4.17 22.66
CA ASP A 217 -55.52 2.91 23.16
C ASP A 217 -55.87 2.69 24.64
N LYS A 218 -55.98 3.77 25.45
CA LYS A 218 -56.49 3.71 26.83
C LYS A 218 -57.98 3.38 26.90
N GLU A 219 -58.79 3.87 25.97
CA GLU A 219 -60.23 3.55 25.90
C GLU A 219 -60.46 2.09 25.50
N ARG A 220 -59.60 1.49 24.67
CA ARG A 220 -59.67 0.07 24.28
C ARG A 220 -59.23 -0.91 25.36
N GLN A 221 -58.60 -0.44 26.43
CA GLN A 221 -58.14 -1.25 27.56
C GLN A 221 -59.12 -1.21 28.75
N LYS A 222 -60.23 -0.48 28.63
CA LYS A 222 -61.39 -0.53 29.53
C LYS A 222 -62.44 -1.47 28.95
#